data_AF-A0A5S9MM76-F1
#
_entry.id   AF-A0A5S9MM76-F1
#
_cell.length_a   1.000
_cell.length_b   1.000
_cell.length_c   1.000
_cell.angle_alpha   90.00
_cell.angle_beta   90.00
_cell.angle_gamma   90.00
#
_symmetry.space_group_name_H-M   'P 1'
#
loop_
_entity.id
_entity.type
_entity.pdbx_description
1 polymer ?
#
loop_
_entity_poly.entity_id
_entity_poly.type
_entity_poly.pdbx_seq_one_letter_code
_entity_poly.pdbx_strand_id
1 'polypeptide(L)' 'MFSGTLIGLGVSALSGAAMIHAGATVLDHMPHGSFFHATAGSVQMDIKERLKLMPFESLIGLTLTVVSTIIFCVFQLFG' A
#
# COMPACT_ATOMS: atom_id res chain seq x y z
N MET A 1 0.67 12.66 9.85
CA MET A 1 -0.44 11.96 9.17
C MET A 1 -0.90 12.84 8.02
N PHE A 2 -0.75 12.40 6.77
CA PHE A 2 -1.07 13.18 5.57
C PHE A 2 -2.60 13.39 5.36
N SER A 3 -3.42 12.67 6.13
CA SER A 3 -4.89 12.73 6.11
C SER A 3 -5.47 14.14 6.32
N GLY A 4 -4.91 14.93 7.25
CA GLY A 4 -5.39 16.30 7.50
C GLY A 4 -5.22 17.25 6.30
N THR A 5 -4.13 17.07 5.54
CA THR A 5 -3.88 17.84 4.32
C THR A 5 -4.83 17.44 3.19
N LEU A 6 -5.19 16.15 3.08
CA LEU A 6 -6.16 15.68 2.07
C LEU A 6 -7.57 16.21 2.34
N ILE A 7 -8.03 16.17 3.60
CA ILE A 7 -9.34 16.73 3.97
C ILE A 7 -9.36 18.24 3.72
N GLY A 8 -8.27 18.95 4.04
CA GLY A 8 -8.15 20.39 3.76
C GLY A 8 -8.13 20.76 2.26
N LEU A 9 -7.78 19.81 1.39
CA LEU A 9 -7.80 19.98 -0.07
C LEU A 9 -9.13 19.55 -0.72
N GLY A 10 -10.14 19.21 0.08
CA GLY A 10 -11.47 18.82 -0.43
C GLY A 10 -11.59 17.35 -0.83
N VAL A 11 -10.62 16.51 -0.48
CA VAL A 11 -10.72 15.05 -0.66
C VAL A 11 -11.56 14.47 0.48
N SER A 12 -12.58 13.68 0.16
CA SER A 12 -13.44 13.08 1.18
C SER A 12 -12.62 12.21 2.15
N ALA A 13 -12.99 12.18 3.43
CA ALA A 13 -12.25 11.43 4.44
C ALA A 13 -12.11 9.93 4.07
N LEU A 14 -13.14 9.37 3.41
CA LEU A 14 -13.16 7.98 2.96
C LEU A 14 -12.18 7.74 1.80
N SER A 15 -12.17 8.62 0.79
CA SER A 15 -11.24 8.53 -0.34
C SER A 15 -9.79 8.73 0.11
N GLY A 16 -9.53 9.69 1.00
CA GLY A 16 -8.22 9.90 1.61
C GLY A 16 -7.72 8.69 2.42
N ALA A 17 -8.60 8.07 3.21
CA ALA A 17 -8.26 6.86 3.96
C ALA A 17 -7.96 5.67 3.03
N ALA A 18 -8.76 5.46 1.98
CA ALA A 18 -8.56 4.38 1.02
C ALA A 18 -7.23 4.52 0.24
N MET A 19 -6.86 5.75 -0.15
CA MET A 19 -5.59 6.01 -0.83
C MET A 19 -4.37 5.83 0.08
N ILE A 20 -4.43 6.34 1.32
CA ILE A 20 -3.33 6.18 2.28
C ILE A 20 -3.13 4.69 2.62
N HIS A 21 -4.22 3.95 2.82
CA HIS A 21 -4.17 2.52 3.10
C HIS A 21 -3.55 1.74 1.93
N ALA A 22 -4.03 1.96 0.70
CA ALA A 22 -3.51 1.28 -0.48
C ALA A 22 -2.02 1.56 -0.71
N GLY A 23 -1.59 2.83 -0.54
CA GLY A 23 -0.18 3.21 -0.67
C GLY A 23 0.71 2.62 0.44
N ALA A 24 0.21 2.51 1.67
CA ALA A 24 0.95 1.92 2.78
C ALA A 24 1.23 0.42 2.56
N THR A 25 0.29 -0.32 1.97
CA THR A 25 0.46 -1.74 1.63
C THR A 25 1.63 -2.00 0.68
N VAL A 26 1.96 -1.04 -0.19
CA VAL A 26 3.10 -1.15 -1.13
C VAL A 26 4.44 -1.04 -0.43
N LEU A 27 4.52 -0.34 0.69
CA LEU A 27 5.80 -0.06 1.36
C LEU A 27 6.07 -1.00 2.53
N ASP A 28 5.04 -1.66 3.07
CA ASP A 28 5.15 -2.47 4.28
C ASP A 28 5.93 -3.79 4.09
N HIS A 29 6.00 -4.31 2.85
CA HIS A 29 6.70 -5.55 2.51
C HIS A 29 8.18 -5.35 2.12
N MET A 30 8.70 -4.12 2.20
CA MET A 30 10.11 -3.80 1.93
C MET A 30 11.05 -4.42 3.00
N PRO A 31 12.35 -4.63 2.70
CA PRO A 31 13.25 -5.41 3.59
C PRO A 31 13.53 -4.75 4.95
N HIS A 32 13.14 -3.49 5.12
CA HIS A 32 13.23 -2.73 6.37
C HIS A 32 11.91 -2.74 7.16
N GLY A 33 10.82 -3.22 6.55
CA GLY A 33 9.49 -3.29 7.14
C GLY A 33 9.34 -4.48 8.07
N SER A 34 8.61 -4.29 9.17
CA SER A 34 8.29 -5.34 10.15
C SER A 34 7.62 -6.55 9.48
N PHE A 35 6.78 -6.31 8.46
CA PHE A 35 6.14 -7.35 7.68
C PHE A 35 7.16 -8.27 6.98
N PHE A 36 8.26 -7.72 6.45
CA PHE A 36 9.30 -8.53 5.79
C PHE A 36 10.01 -9.51 6.75
N HIS A 37 10.09 -9.22 8.04
CA HIS A 37 10.57 -10.20 9.01
C HIS A 37 9.47 -11.15 9.50
N ALA A 38 8.26 -10.64 9.76
CA ALA A 38 7.17 -11.43 10.31
C ALA A 38 6.70 -12.56 9.37
N THR A 39 6.51 -12.28 8.08
CA THR A 39 6.07 -13.32 7.11
C THR A 39 7.16 -14.31 6.70
N ALA A 40 8.44 -14.04 7.03
CA ALA A 40 9.57 -14.88 6.65
C ALA A 40 9.73 -15.95 7.73
N GLY A 41 9.68 -15.49 8.98
CA GLY A 41 9.67 -16.34 10.15
C GLY A 41 8.45 -17.26 10.23
N SER A 42 7.30 -16.85 9.69
CA SER A 42 6.06 -17.65 9.76
C SER A 42 6.05 -18.92 8.90
N VAL A 43 6.89 -18.98 7.85
CA VAL A 43 6.96 -20.15 6.94
C VAL A 43 8.38 -20.69 6.77
N GLN A 44 9.31 -20.31 7.68
CA GLN A 44 10.73 -20.68 7.63
C GLN A 44 11.39 -20.43 6.27
N MET A 45 11.08 -19.28 5.65
CA MET A 45 11.58 -18.94 4.33
C MET A 45 13.01 -18.38 4.38
N ASP A 46 13.86 -18.80 3.44
CA ASP A 46 15.20 -18.19 3.30
C ASP A 46 15.07 -16.76 2.74
N ILE A 47 15.89 -15.82 3.24
CA ILE A 47 15.89 -14.42 2.79
C ILE A 47 16.05 -14.34 1.25
N LYS A 48 16.81 -15.24 0.63
CA LYS A 48 17.02 -15.24 -0.83
C LYS A 48 15.74 -15.58 -1.61
N GLU A 49 14.91 -16.47 -1.09
CA GLU A 49 13.62 -16.79 -1.71
C GLU A 49 12.63 -15.66 -1.53
N ARG A 50 12.65 -15.01 -0.36
CA ARG A 50 11.78 -13.88 -0.07
C ARG A 50 12.09 -12.65 -0.92
N LEU A 51 13.37 -12.38 -1.19
CA LEU A 51 13.79 -11.30 -2.08
C LEU A 51 13.28 -11.49 -3.52
N LYS A 52 13.06 -12.74 -3.98
CA LYS A 52 12.46 -13.02 -5.29
C LYS A 52 10.97 -12.71 -5.33
N LEU A 53 10.27 -12.79 -4.20
CA LEU A 53 8.83 -12.54 -4.08
C LEU A 53 8.49 -11.06 -3.90
N MET A 54 9.40 -10.30 -3.27
CA MET A 54 9.27 -8.85 -3.08
C MET A 54 8.83 -8.08 -4.34
N PRO A 55 9.41 -8.27 -5.54
CA PRO A 55 8.94 -7.57 -6.74
C PRO A 55 7.51 -7.94 -7.15
N PHE A 56 7.04 -9.16 -6.89
CA PHE A 56 5.66 -9.55 -7.16
C PHE A 56 4.70 -8.90 -6.16
N GLU A 57 5.04 -8.88 -4.88
CA GLU A 57 4.28 -8.19 -3.84
C GLU A 57 4.20 -6.68 -4.13
N SER A 58 5.30 -6.07 -4.58
CA SER A 58 5.36 -4.68 -5.01
C SER A 58 4.49 -4.40 -6.23
N LEU A 59 4.48 -5.30 -7.22
CA LEU A 59 3.66 -5.14 -8.43
C LEU A 59 2.16 -5.18 -8.12
N ILE A 60 1.75 -6.09 -7.24
CA ILE A 60 0.35 -6.22 -6.79
C ILE A 60 -0.04 -4.98 -5.99
N GLY A 61 0.81 -4.56 -5.04
CA GLY A 61 0.58 -3.35 -4.25
C GLY A 61 0.51 -2.08 -5.11
N LEU A 62 1.39 -1.95 -6.10
CA LEU A 62 1.40 -0.84 -7.06
C LEU A 62 0.08 -0.83 -7.86
N THR A 63 -0.37 -1.98 -8.34
CA THR A 63 -1.64 -2.09 -9.07
C THR A 63 -2.82 -1.64 -8.21
N LEU A 64 -2.84 -2.08 -6.94
CA LEU A 64 -3.86 -1.71 -5.96
C LEU A 64 -3.86 -0.20 -5.69
N THR A 65 -2.68 0.40 -5.56
CA THR A 65 -2.51 1.84 -5.38
C THR A 65 -2.98 2.62 -6.61
N VAL A 66 -2.59 2.20 -7.82
CA VAL A 66 -2.98 2.86 -9.08
C VAL A 66 -4.50 2.80 -9.26
N VAL A 67 -5.12 1.64 -9.05
CA VAL A 67 -6.59 1.49 -9.15
C VAL A 67 -7.29 2.35 -8.09
N SER A 68 -6.80 2.34 -6.85
CA SER A 68 -7.35 3.18 -5.77
C SER A 68 -7.23 4.67 -6.09
N THR A 69 -6.09 5.13 -6.60
CA THR A 69 -5.91 6.50 -7.08
C THR A 69 -6.88 6.84 -8.21
N ILE A 70 -7.06 5.96 -9.20
CA ILE A 70 -7.98 6.22 -10.31
C ILE A 70 -9.42 6.35 -9.81
N ILE A 71 -9.89 5.42 -8.96
CA ILE A 71 -11.28 5.39 -8.48
C ILE A 71 -11.58 6.55 -7.52
N PHE A 72 -10.71 6.76 -6.53
CA PHE A 72 -10.97 7.68 -5.41
C PHE A 72 -10.39 9.09 -5.63
N CYS A 73 -9.32 9.25 -6.42
CA CYS A 73 -8.73 10.56 -6.71
C CYS A 73 -9.23 11.15 -8.03
N VAL A 74 -9.24 10.36 -9.12
CA VAL A 74 -9.55 10.88 -10.46
C VAL A 74 -11.05 10.91 -10.72
N PHE A 75 -11.74 9.78 -10.49
CA PHE A 75 -13.17 9.71 -10.76
C PHE A 75 -14.06 10.11 -9.59
N GLN A 76 -13.50 10.20 -8.36
CA GLN A 76 -14.24 10.49 -7.12
C GLN A 76 -15.56 9.69 -7.01
N LEU A 77 -15.57 8.44 -7.49
CA LEU A 77 -16.80 7.65 -7.68
C LEU A 77 -17.54 7.35 -6.37
N PHE A 78 -16.87 7.53 -5.23
CA PHE A 78 -17.38 7.32 -3.88
C PHE A 78 -16.98 8.48 -2.94
N GLY A 79 -16.73 9.66 -3.53
CA GLY A 79 -16.30 10.90 -2.86
C GLY A 79 -17.44 11.61 -2.14
#